data_AF-A0A7S0T4J3-F1
#
_entry.id   AF-A0A7S0T4J3-F1
#
_cell.length_a   1.000
_cell.length_b   1.000
_cell.length_c   1.000
_cell.angle_alpha   90.00
_cell.angle_beta   90.00
_cell.angle_gamma   90.00
#
_symmetry.space_group_name_H-M   'P 1'
#
loop_
_entity.id
_entity.type
_entity.pdbx_description
1 polymer ?
#
loop_
_entity_poly.entity_id
_entity_poly.type
_entity_poly.pdbx_seq_one_letter_code
_entity_poly.pdbx_strand_id
1 'polypeptide(L)'
;APGGGDGVTAAGGGVPVNVKEEKKKRTPAWCDRVLWRGHDIRQLSYARAELVQSDHKPVMADFALTARELQPERLQEVLQNLRRRLDAAEMASQPRCTLENPQADLGELRYAEPKSASFRFLNTGDVAATWKFVPAMPGDPSLTPAWLSVVPVQGRLLPGEEVEICATACVR
;
A
#
# COMPACT_ATOMS: atom_id res chain seq x y z
N ALA A 1 65.78 75.02 41.08
CA ALA A 1 65.53 76.47 41.17
C ALA A 1 64.89 76.93 39.88
N PRO A 2 63.96 77.89 39.91
CA PRO A 2 62.75 77.89 40.74
C PRO A 2 61.51 78.32 39.92
N GLY A 3 60.37 78.41 40.59
CA GLY A 3 59.26 79.28 40.21
C GLY A 3 58.09 78.51 39.60
N GLY A 4 56.89 78.52 40.16
CA GLY A 4 56.36 79.34 41.24
C GLY A 4 54.85 79.27 41.08
N GLY A 5 54.16 78.78 42.11
CA GLY A 5 52.70 78.85 42.16
C GLY A 5 52.25 80.24 42.57
N ASP A 6 51.06 80.60 42.10
CA ASP A 6 50.10 81.58 42.64
C ASP A 6 48.83 81.35 41.79
N GLY A 7 47.59 81.25 42.28
CA GLY A 7 47.02 81.28 43.61
C GLY A 7 45.51 81.02 43.50
N VAL A 8 44.94 80.40 44.55
CA VAL A 8 43.70 80.78 45.25
C VAL A 8 42.38 80.97 44.44
N THR A 9 41.56 79.91 44.51
CA THR A 9 40.11 79.80 44.84
C THR A 9 39.06 80.85 44.42
N ALA A 10 38.00 80.37 43.74
CA ALA A 10 36.57 80.58 44.07
C ALA A 10 35.73 79.59 43.23
N ALA A 11 35.16 78.55 43.83
CA ALA A 11 33.78 78.47 44.30
C ALA A 11 32.70 78.55 43.21
N GLY A 12 31.98 77.44 43.04
CA GLY A 12 30.56 77.45 42.68
C GLY A 12 30.23 77.31 41.19
N GLY A 13 29.74 76.14 40.81
CA GLY A 13 29.12 75.94 39.50
C GLY A 13 28.89 74.47 39.20
N GLY A 14 27.99 73.82 39.95
CA GLY A 14 27.55 72.46 39.65
C GLY A 14 26.94 72.41 38.25
N VAL A 15 27.58 71.68 37.34
CA VAL A 15 27.02 71.33 36.05
C VAL A 15 26.25 70.01 36.24
N PRO A 16 24.94 69.97 35.93
CA PRO A 16 24.17 68.74 36.05
C PRO A 16 24.55 67.81 34.90
N VAL A 17 25.44 66.85 35.16
CA VAL A 17 25.73 65.80 34.18
C VAL A 17 24.69 64.70 34.35
N ASN A 18 23.66 64.86 33.52
CA ASN A 18 22.64 63.92 33.09
C ASN A 18 23.02 62.45 33.32
N VAL A 19 22.20 61.74 34.11
CA VAL A 19 22.28 60.29 34.31
C VAL A 19 22.28 59.65 32.93
N LYS A 20 23.45 59.14 32.54
CA LYS A 20 23.63 58.41 31.29
C LYS A 20 22.65 57.25 31.35
N GLU A 21 21.59 57.31 30.55
CA GLU A 21 20.69 56.18 30.37
C GLU A 21 21.54 54.97 30.01
N GLU A 22 21.66 54.02 30.95
CA GLU A 22 22.11 52.68 30.61
C GLU A 22 21.18 52.21 29.50
N LYS A 23 21.70 52.09 28.28
CA LYS A 23 20.99 51.45 27.18
C LYS A 23 20.66 50.04 27.66
N LYS A 24 19.44 49.85 28.17
CA LYS A 24 18.85 48.54 28.46
C LYS A 24 19.10 47.71 27.20
N LYS A 25 19.99 46.72 27.29
CA LYS A 25 20.24 45.77 26.20
C LYS A 25 18.92 45.04 25.96
N ARG A 26 18.15 45.53 24.98
CA ARG A 26 16.90 44.90 24.56
C ARG A 26 17.29 43.51 24.07
N THR A 27 16.65 42.49 24.62
CA THR A 27 16.70 41.13 24.06
C THR A 27 16.28 41.23 22.59
N PRO A 28 17.02 40.63 21.65
CA PRO A 28 16.70 40.77 20.23
C PRO A 28 15.27 40.30 19.99
N ALA A 29 14.45 41.14 19.35
CA ALA A 29 13.14 40.72 18.87
C ALA A 29 13.35 39.77 17.68
N TRP A 30 12.80 38.57 17.76
CA TRP A 30 12.87 37.55 16.69
C TRP A 30 11.82 37.79 15.58
N CYS A 31 11.12 38.92 15.63
CA CYS A 31 9.81 39.09 15.01
C CYS A 31 9.82 39.68 13.59
N ASP A 32 11.01 39.89 12.99
CA ASP A 32 11.15 40.46 11.64
C ASP A 32 11.65 39.41 10.59
N ARG A 33 11.40 38.10 10.79
CA ARG A 33 11.93 37.04 9.90
C ARG A 33 10.87 36.05 9.43
N VAL A 34 10.76 35.88 8.11
CA VAL A 34 10.03 34.75 7.51
C VAL A 34 11.02 33.61 7.28
N LEU A 35 10.93 32.56 8.10
CA LEU A 35 11.76 31.35 7.98
C LEU A 35 10.97 30.27 7.23
N TRP A 36 11.64 29.57 6.30
CA TRP A 36 11.04 28.49 5.53
C TRP A 36 12.06 27.38 5.27
N ARG A 37 11.56 26.15 5.07
CA ARG A 37 12.38 24.96 4.76
C ARG A 37 11.55 24.03 3.88
N GLY A 38 12.14 23.56 2.78
CA GLY A 38 11.50 22.60 1.88
C GLY A 38 12.16 22.62 0.51
N HIS A 39 12.04 21.52 -0.25
CA HIS A 39 12.63 21.42 -1.59
C HIS A 39 11.72 22.05 -2.67
N ASP A 40 10.40 22.02 -2.46
CA ASP A 40 9.38 22.54 -3.37
C ASP A 40 9.04 24.03 -3.10
N ILE A 41 9.84 24.71 -2.28
CA ILE A 41 9.59 26.09 -1.86
C ILE A 41 10.70 26.96 -2.42
N ARG A 42 10.34 27.97 -3.21
CA ARG A 42 11.29 28.97 -3.70
C ARG A 42 10.81 30.36 -3.32
N GLN A 43 11.57 31.02 -2.47
CA GLN A 43 11.33 32.43 -2.16
C GLN A 43 11.57 33.30 -3.40
N LEU A 44 10.56 34.08 -3.78
CA LEU A 44 10.59 34.99 -4.92
C LEU A 44 10.98 36.40 -4.49
N SER A 45 10.49 36.84 -3.33
CA SER A 45 10.74 38.18 -2.80
C SER A 45 10.89 38.15 -1.28
N TYR A 46 11.59 39.15 -0.75
CA TYR A 46 11.62 39.46 0.67
C TYR A 46 11.64 40.97 0.83
N ALA A 47 10.65 41.51 1.52
CA ALA A 47 10.48 42.94 1.70
C ALA A 47 10.13 43.26 3.15
N ARG A 48 10.27 44.54 3.50
CA ARG A 48 9.86 45.10 4.79
C ARG A 48 9.10 46.40 4.56
N ALA A 49 8.13 46.69 5.42
CA ALA A 49 7.43 47.97 5.42
C ALA A 49 8.21 49.01 6.25
N GLU A 50 8.39 50.21 5.70
CA GLU A 50 9.05 51.34 6.37
C GLU A 50 8.03 52.19 7.13
N LEU A 51 7.48 51.65 8.22
CA LEU A 51 6.58 52.39 9.10
C LEU A 51 7.38 53.25 10.09
N VAL A 52 6.96 54.49 10.28
CA VAL A 52 7.64 55.48 11.15
C VAL A 52 7.05 55.51 12.57
N GLN A 53 5.85 54.95 12.75
CA GLN A 53 5.09 55.00 14.01
C GLN A 53 5.53 53.94 15.05
N SER A 54 6.30 52.92 14.65
CA SER A 54 6.76 51.83 15.50
C SER A 54 8.17 51.40 15.09
N ASP A 55 8.98 50.97 16.04
CA ASP A 55 10.31 50.38 15.80
C ASP A 55 10.24 48.93 15.27
N HIS A 56 9.07 48.30 15.35
CA HIS A 56 8.80 46.99 14.77
C HIS A 56 8.34 47.10 13.31
N LYS A 57 9.08 46.47 12.39
CA LYS A 57 8.85 46.61 10.94
C LYS A 57 8.26 45.33 10.36
N PRO A 58 7.01 45.35 9.88
CA PRO A 58 6.41 44.19 9.21
C PRO A 58 7.28 43.70 8.04
N VAL A 59 7.48 42.38 7.96
CA VAL A 59 8.16 41.72 6.84
C VAL A 59 7.18 40.92 5.99
N MET A 60 7.47 40.85 4.70
CA MET A 60 6.65 40.16 3.70
C MET A 60 7.58 39.32 2.81
N ALA A 61 7.11 38.16 2.38
CA ALA A 61 7.87 37.28 1.50
C ALA A 61 6.93 36.54 0.56
N ASP A 62 7.20 36.61 -0.74
CA ASP A 62 6.46 35.82 -1.73
C ASP A 62 7.17 34.49 -1.99
N PHE A 63 6.39 33.42 -2.16
CA PHE A 63 6.90 32.08 -2.41
C PHE A 63 6.25 31.47 -3.63
N ALA A 64 7.05 30.82 -4.47
CA ALA A 64 6.56 29.82 -5.42
C ALA A 64 6.61 28.45 -4.74
N LEU A 65 5.51 27.70 -4.87
CA LEU A 65 5.37 26.35 -4.33
C LEU A 65 5.13 25.36 -5.48
N THR A 66 5.86 24.25 -5.49
CA THR A 66 5.54 23.11 -6.33
C THR A 66 4.69 22.12 -5.55
N ALA A 67 3.39 22.10 -5.81
CA ALA A 67 2.47 21.13 -5.23
C ALA A 67 2.25 19.96 -6.19
N ARG A 68 2.19 18.74 -5.65
CA ARG A 68 1.74 17.57 -6.40
C ARG A 68 0.22 17.53 -6.31
N GLU A 69 -0.43 17.58 -7.46
CA GLU A 69 -1.87 17.38 -7.56
C GLU A 69 -2.16 15.91 -7.88
N LEU A 70 -3.08 15.32 -7.13
CA LEU A 70 -3.60 14.00 -7.47
C LEU A 70 -4.58 14.17 -8.64
N GLN A 71 -4.37 13.42 -9.72
CA GLN A 71 -5.29 13.37 -10.85
C GLN A 71 -6.21 12.15 -10.71
N PRO A 72 -7.47 12.31 -10.27
CA PRO A 72 -8.34 11.20 -9.94
C PRO A 72 -8.59 10.27 -11.12
N GLU A 73 -8.70 10.82 -12.33
CA GLU A 73 -8.98 10.07 -13.56
C GLU A 73 -7.83 9.14 -13.91
N ARG A 74 -6.58 9.63 -13.82
CA ARG A 74 -5.39 8.81 -14.06
C ARG A 74 -5.24 7.70 -13.01
N LEU A 75 -5.52 8.02 -11.74
CA LEU A 75 -5.50 7.02 -10.68
C LEU A 75 -6.54 5.93 -10.97
N GLN A 76 -7.77 6.33 -11.30
CA GLN A 76 -8.85 5.39 -11.61
C GLN A 76 -8.53 4.51 -12.82
N GLU A 77 -7.94 5.07 -13.87
CA GLU A 77 -7.50 4.32 -15.05
C GLU A 77 -6.45 3.27 -14.68
N VAL A 78 -5.41 3.67 -13.93
CA VAL A 78 -4.36 2.75 -13.47
C VAL A 78 -4.95 1.63 -12.62
N LEU A 79 -5.84 1.97 -11.66
CA LEU A 79 -6.50 0.99 -10.80
C LEU A 79 -7.36 0.01 -11.61
N GLN A 80 -8.14 0.49 -12.58
CA GLN A 80 -8.95 -0.36 -13.45
C GLN A 80 -8.08 -1.30 -14.28
N ASN A 81 -6.98 -0.81 -14.83
CA ASN A 81 -6.04 -1.63 -15.59
C ASN A 81 -5.38 -2.69 -14.71
N LEU A 82 -4.98 -2.34 -13.48
CA LEU A 82 -4.44 -3.30 -12.52
C LEU A 82 -5.49 -4.35 -12.12
N ARG A 83 -6.74 -3.94 -11.89
CA ARG A 83 -7.83 -4.87 -11.56
C ARG A 83 -8.04 -5.89 -12.67
N ARG A 84 -8.15 -5.44 -13.94
CA ARG A 84 -8.29 -6.34 -15.10
C ARG A 84 -7.15 -7.35 -15.20
N ARG A 85 -5.93 -6.92 -14.93
CA ARG A 85 -4.74 -7.80 -14.95
C ARG A 85 -4.78 -8.84 -13.83
N LEU A 86 -5.21 -8.44 -12.63
CA LEU A 86 -5.40 -9.36 -11.51
C LEU A 86 -6.52 -10.37 -11.83
N ASP A 87 -7.66 -9.90 -12.34
CA ASP A 87 -8.77 -10.76 -12.74
C ASP A 87 -8.33 -11.79 -13.78
N ALA A 88 -7.57 -11.37 -14.81
CA ALA A 88 -7.05 -12.27 -15.82
C ALA A 88 -6.09 -13.31 -15.24
N ALA A 89 -5.21 -12.90 -14.31
CA ALA A 89 -4.29 -13.82 -13.64
C ALA A 89 -5.02 -14.80 -12.71
N GLU A 90 -6.03 -14.34 -11.97
CA GLU A 90 -6.89 -15.19 -11.14
C GLU A 90 -7.63 -16.21 -12.00
N MET A 91 -8.22 -15.77 -13.13
CA MET A 91 -8.91 -16.66 -14.07
C MET A 91 -7.95 -17.70 -14.68
N ALA A 92 -6.75 -17.30 -15.08
CA ALA A 92 -5.73 -18.21 -15.61
C ALA A 92 -5.21 -19.20 -14.54
N SER A 93 -5.32 -18.83 -13.26
CA SER A 93 -4.88 -19.68 -12.14
C SER A 93 -5.95 -20.65 -11.65
N GLN A 94 -7.13 -20.69 -12.26
CA GLN A 94 -8.18 -21.65 -11.89
C GLN A 94 -7.89 -23.03 -12.47
N PRO A 95 -7.90 -24.10 -11.65
CA PRO A 95 -7.73 -25.45 -12.16
C PRO A 95 -8.91 -25.84 -13.05
N ARG A 96 -8.61 -26.42 -14.22
CA ARG A 96 -9.61 -26.84 -15.20
C ARG A 96 -9.38 -28.29 -15.59
N CYS A 97 -10.36 -29.13 -15.35
CA CYS A 97 -10.31 -30.53 -15.73
C CYS A 97 -11.54 -30.93 -16.54
N THR A 98 -11.38 -31.95 -17.38
CA THR A 98 -12.45 -32.51 -18.20
C THR A 98 -12.48 -34.03 -17.99
N LEU A 99 -13.69 -34.59 -17.97
CA LEU A 99 -13.92 -36.02 -17.99
C LEU A 99 -14.39 -36.41 -19.40
N GLU A 100 -13.62 -37.24 -20.09
CA GLU A 100 -14.06 -37.85 -21.34
C GLU A 100 -15.08 -38.94 -21.04
N ASN A 101 -16.18 -38.95 -21.80
CA ASN A 101 -17.26 -39.92 -21.72
C ASN A 101 -17.84 -40.06 -20.29
N PRO A 102 -18.44 -39.00 -19.72
CA PRO A 102 -18.89 -38.97 -18.32
C PRO A 102 -20.06 -39.94 -18.01
N GLN A 103 -20.53 -40.70 -18.99
CA GLN A 103 -21.56 -41.71 -18.85
C GLN A 103 -20.98 -43.08 -19.21
N ALA A 104 -21.21 -44.06 -18.35
CA ALA A 104 -20.90 -45.46 -18.61
C ALA A 104 -22.16 -46.31 -18.52
N ASP A 105 -22.29 -47.25 -19.45
CA ASP A 105 -23.26 -48.34 -19.39
C ASP A 105 -22.52 -49.64 -19.10
N LEU A 106 -22.86 -50.29 -17.99
CA LEU A 106 -22.28 -51.58 -17.58
C LEU A 106 -23.10 -52.77 -18.12
N GLY A 107 -24.20 -52.51 -18.80
CA GLY A 107 -25.15 -53.52 -19.28
C GLY A 107 -25.80 -54.30 -18.13
N GLU A 108 -26.21 -55.53 -18.43
CA GLU A 108 -26.89 -56.40 -17.45
C GLU A 108 -25.95 -56.81 -16.30
N LEU A 109 -26.22 -56.37 -15.07
CA LEU A 109 -25.46 -56.79 -13.88
C LEU A 109 -26.00 -58.14 -13.37
N ARG A 110 -25.09 -59.09 -13.12
CA ARG A 110 -25.40 -60.41 -12.54
C ARG A 110 -24.82 -60.52 -11.14
N TYR A 111 -25.44 -61.37 -10.33
CA TYR A 111 -25.00 -61.60 -8.95
C TYR A 111 -23.56 -62.15 -8.92
N ALA A 112 -22.71 -61.55 -8.08
CA ALA A 112 -21.30 -61.87 -7.94
C ALA A 112 -20.44 -61.76 -9.22
N GLU A 113 -20.95 -61.11 -10.27
CA GLU A 113 -20.19 -60.85 -11.51
C GLU A 113 -19.78 -59.38 -11.56
N PRO A 114 -18.48 -59.05 -11.39
CA PRO A 114 -18.01 -57.68 -11.46
C PRO A 114 -17.99 -57.19 -12.91
N LYS A 115 -18.49 -55.97 -13.15
CA LYS A 115 -18.39 -55.26 -14.43
C LYS A 115 -17.73 -53.91 -14.23
N SER A 116 -16.80 -53.55 -15.10
CA SER A 116 -16.03 -52.32 -14.99
C SER A 116 -16.20 -51.41 -16.20
N ALA A 117 -16.13 -50.11 -15.96
CA ALA A 117 -16.01 -49.08 -16.98
C ALA A 117 -14.88 -48.11 -16.62
N SER A 118 -14.21 -47.58 -17.63
CA SER A 118 -13.13 -46.61 -17.47
C SER A 118 -13.54 -45.24 -17.97
N PHE A 119 -13.11 -44.19 -17.27
CA PHE A 119 -13.26 -42.79 -17.65
C PHE A 119 -11.89 -42.13 -17.71
N ARG A 120 -11.68 -41.27 -18.70
CA ARG A 120 -10.43 -40.51 -18.80
C ARG A 120 -10.62 -39.14 -18.20
N PHE A 121 -9.89 -38.83 -17.15
CA PHE A 121 -9.93 -37.54 -16.48
C PHE A 121 -8.63 -36.80 -16.74
N LEU A 122 -8.71 -35.63 -17.36
CA LEU A 122 -7.54 -34.86 -17.79
C LEU A 122 -7.57 -33.42 -17.30
N ASN A 123 -6.39 -32.88 -17.03
CA ASN A 123 -6.20 -31.47 -16.72
C ASN A 123 -5.98 -30.67 -18.01
N THR A 124 -7.00 -29.90 -18.40
CA THR A 124 -6.99 -29.04 -19.60
C THR A 124 -6.65 -27.58 -19.28
N GLY A 125 -6.34 -27.27 -18.02
CA GLY A 125 -5.90 -25.94 -17.59
C GLY A 125 -4.38 -25.79 -17.55
N ASP A 126 -3.95 -24.58 -17.24
CA ASP A 126 -2.53 -24.21 -17.18
C ASP A 126 -1.91 -24.34 -15.78
N VAL A 127 -2.69 -24.80 -14.80
CA VAL A 127 -2.26 -25.00 -13.42
C VAL A 127 -2.51 -26.43 -12.95
N ALA A 128 -1.74 -26.87 -11.95
CA ALA A 128 -1.95 -28.18 -11.34
C ALA A 128 -3.32 -28.27 -10.64
N ALA A 129 -4.06 -29.34 -10.93
CA ALA A 129 -5.37 -29.59 -10.35
C ALA A 129 -5.30 -30.73 -9.32
N THR A 130 -5.89 -30.52 -8.14
CA THR A 130 -6.11 -31.59 -7.15
C THR A 130 -7.58 -31.95 -7.17
N TRP A 131 -7.88 -33.24 -7.23
CA TRP A 131 -9.24 -33.74 -7.36
C TRP A 131 -9.52 -34.85 -6.35
N LYS A 132 -10.78 -34.98 -5.96
CA LYS A 132 -11.30 -36.07 -5.14
C LYS A 132 -12.77 -36.28 -5.47
N PHE A 133 -13.22 -37.51 -5.43
CA PHE A 133 -14.64 -37.79 -5.39
C PHE A 133 -15.21 -37.31 -4.05
N VAL A 134 -16.47 -36.89 -4.07
CA VAL A 134 -17.23 -36.48 -2.89
C VAL A 134 -18.56 -37.25 -2.84
N PRO A 135 -19.12 -37.51 -1.64
CA PRO A 135 -20.42 -38.14 -1.52
C PRO A 135 -21.49 -37.36 -2.27
N ALA A 136 -22.48 -38.08 -2.82
CA ALA A 136 -23.56 -37.46 -3.60
C ALA A 136 -24.42 -36.49 -2.77
N MET A 137 -24.62 -36.77 -1.48
CA MET A 137 -25.29 -35.88 -0.54
C MET A 137 -24.34 -35.41 0.57
N PRO A 138 -24.41 -34.12 0.98
CA PRO A 138 -23.67 -33.63 2.13
C PRO A 138 -24.07 -34.40 3.40
N GLY A 139 -23.09 -35.03 4.07
CA GLY A 139 -23.31 -35.77 5.32
C GLY A 139 -23.36 -37.29 5.16
N ASP A 140 -23.42 -37.82 3.93
CA ASP A 140 -23.29 -39.25 3.72
C ASP A 140 -21.83 -39.72 3.96
N PRO A 141 -21.61 -40.83 4.69
CA PRO A 141 -20.28 -41.34 4.98
C PRO A 141 -19.66 -42.10 3.79
N SER A 142 -20.49 -42.64 2.88
CA SER A 142 -20.04 -43.44 1.75
C SER A 142 -19.93 -42.62 0.48
N LEU A 143 -18.77 -42.70 -0.19
CA LEU A 143 -18.52 -42.08 -1.48
C LEU A 143 -19.41 -42.66 -2.60
N THR A 144 -19.58 -43.97 -2.57
CA THR A 144 -20.31 -44.75 -3.59
C THR A 144 -21.27 -45.72 -2.91
N PRO A 145 -22.33 -46.16 -3.61
CA PRO A 145 -23.16 -47.28 -3.15
C PRO A 145 -22.33 -48.55 -2.91
N ALA A 146 -22.79 -49.43 -2.03
CA ALA A 146 -22.05 -50.65 -1.65
C ALA A 146 -21.72 -51.61 -2.82
N TRP A 147 -22.48 -51.54 -3.90
CA TRP A 147 -22.29 -52.33 -5.11
C TRP A 147 -21.32 -51.68 -6.11
N LEU A 148 -20.83 -50.45 -5.88
CA LEU A 148 -19.96 -49.71 -6.80
C LEU A 148 -18.67 -49.28 -6.10
N SER A 149 -17.53 -49.54 -6.73
CA SER A 149 -16.21 -49.05 -6.29
C SER A 149 -15.52 -48.29 -7.41
N VAL A 150 -14.83 -47.20 -7.08
CA VAL A 150 -14.10 -46.36 -8.04
C VAL A 150 -12.65 -46.22 -7.62
N VAL A 151 -11.72 -46.36 -8.57
CA VAL A 151 -10.27 -46.23 -8.33
C VAL A 151 -9.60 -45.52 -9.52
N PRO A 152 -8.75 -44.50 -9.29
CA PRO A 152 -8.48 -43.85 -8.01
C PRO A 152 -9.65 -42.96 -7.54
N VAL A 153 -9.74 -42.72 -6.23
CA VAL A 153 -10.77 -41.83 -5.63
C VAL A 153 -10.33 -40.37 -5.50
N GLN A 154 -9.03 -40.10 -5.62
CA GLN A 154 -8.43 -38.78 -5.53
C GLN A 154 -7.06 -38.77 -6.21
N GLY A 155 -6.56 -37.58 -6.53
CA GLY A 155 -5.25 -37.42 -7.13
C GLY A 155 -4.88 -35.98 -7.40
N ARG A 156 -3.72 -35.79 -8.03
CA ARG A 156 -3.23 -34.51 -8.52
C ARG A 156 -2.77 -34.70 -9.96
N LEU A 157 -3.14 -33.77 -10.83
CA LEU A 157 -2.76 -33.74 -12.24
C LEU A 157 -2.05 -32.43 -12.54
N LEU A 158 -0.86 -32.50 -13.13
CA LEU A 158 -0.19 -31.35 -13.73
C LEU A 158 -0.88 -30.96 -15.06
N PRO A 159 -0.61 -29.76 -15.60
CA PRO A 159 -1.15 -29.35 -16.90
C PRO A 159 -0.86 -30.37 -18.00
N GLY A 160 -1.89 -30.81 -18.71
CA GLY A 160 -1.80 -31.81 -19.78
C GLY A 160 -1.71 -33.28 -19.32
N GLU A 161 -1.66 -33.54 -18.01
CA GLU A 161 -1.72 -34.92 -17.49
C GLU A 161 -3.15 -35.46 -17.47
N GLU A 162 -3.24 -36.77 -17.56
CA GLU A 162 -4.49 -37.53 -17.48
C GLU A 162 -4.35 -38.73 -16.54
N VAL A 163 -5.50 -39.18 -16.06
CA VAL A 163 -5.63 -40.40 -15.26
C VAL A 163 -6.86 -41.18 -15.71
N GLU A 164 -6.71 -42.49 -15.76
CA GLU A 164 -7.83 -43.41 -15.98
C GLU A 164 -8.49 -43.73 -14.64
N ILE A 165 -9.80 -43.48 -14.57
CA ILE A 165 -10.64 -43.80 -13.41
C ILE A 165 -11.47 -45.02 -13.78
N CYS A 166 -11.29 -46.12 -13.04
CA CYS A 166 -12.04 -47.35 -13.21
C CYS A 166 -13.15 -47.44 -12.18
N ALA A 167 -14.39 -47.60 -12.64
CA ALA A 167 -15.56 -47.88 -11.82
C ALA A 167 -15.98 -49.34 -12.02
N THR A 168 -16.01 -50.11 -10.94
CA THR A 168 -16.40 -51.52 -10.93
C THR A 168 -17.69 -51.70 -10.13
N ALA A 169 -18.73 -52.21 -10.77
CA ALA A 169 -19.97 -52.62 -10.13
C ALA A 169 -19.96 -54.13 -9.86
N CYS A 170 -20.37 -54.53 -8.66
CA CYS A 170 -20.52 -55.92 -8.24
C CYS A 170 -21.69 -56.00 -7.24
N VAL A 171 -22.76 -56.68 -7.65
CA VAL A 171 -23.92 -56.94 -6.77
C VAL A 171 -23.62 -58.19 -5.96
N ARG A 172 -23.63 -58.07 -4.63
CA ARG A 172 -23.40 -59.15 -3.67
C ARG A 172 -24.65 -59.48 -2.89
#